data_AF-A0A7R7E6D6-F1
#
_entry.id   AF-A0A7R7E6D6-F1
#
_cell.length_a   1.000
_cell.length_b   1.000
_cell.length_c   1.000
_cell.angle_alpha   90.00
_cell.angle_beta   90.00
_cell.angle_gamma   90.00
#
_symmetry.space_group_name_H-M   'P 1'
#
loop_
_entity.id
_entity.type
_entity.pdbx_description
1 polymer ?
#
loop_
_entity_poly.entity_id
_entity_poly.type
_entity_poly.pdbx_seq_one_letter_code
_entity_poly.pdbx_strand_id
1 'polypeptide(L)' 'MPLRYAVETCPNNPTVLHMKLNEAAENGGRVVNVIWQPEHDVIMRDATQDPRMPVEAGYVIILEYFEQDLANER' A
#
# COMPACT_ATOMS: atom_id res chain seq x y z
N MET A 1 -3.16 3.61 23.29
CA MET A 1 -3.55 2.84 22.09
C MET A 1 -2.28 2.49 21.33
N PRO A 2 -2.03 1.20 21.01
CA PRO A 2 -0.88 0.79 20.21
C PRO A 2 -1.00 1.31 18.77
N LEU A 3 0.14 1.66 18.18
CA LEU A 3 0.26 2.06 16.77
C LEU A 3 0.39 0.81 15.91
N ARG A 4 -0.39 0.75 14.82
CA ARG A 4 -0.30 -0.31 13.81
C ARG A 4 0.15 0.28 12.48
N TYR A 5 0.99 -0.46 11.78
CA TYR A 5 1.42 -0.12 10.42
C TYR A 5 0.70 -1.01 9.41
N ALA A 6 0.31 -0.42 8.29
CA ALA A 6 -0.24 -1.14 7.14
C ALA A 6 0.51 -0.75 5.87
N VAL A 7 0.52 -1.68 4.91
CA VAL A 7 1.06 -1.45 3.57
C VAL A 7 -0.07 -1.68 2.59
N GLU A 8 -0.33 -0.67 1.78
CA GLU A 8 -1.28 -0.73 0.68
C GLU A 8 -0.57 -0.52 -0.65
N THR A 9 -1.17 -0.99 -1.72
CA THR A 9 -0.68 -0.78 -3.09
C THR A 9 -1.77 -0.23 -3.99
N CYS A 10 -1.37 0.51 -5.01
CA CYS A 10 -2.27 0.94 -6.07
C CYS A 10 -1.55 1.01 -7.42
N PRO A 11 -2.29 0.91 -8.54
CA PRO A 11 -1.71 1.05 -9.87
C PRO A 11 -1.12 2.45 -10.07
N ASN A 12 -0.32 2.63 -11.12
CA ASN A 12 0.23 3.92 -11.56
C ASN A 12 -0.87 4.86 -12.11
N ASN A 13 -1.83 5.22 -11.26
CA ASN A 13 -2.94 6.10 -11.55
C ASN A 13 -3.05 7.16 -10.45
N PRO A 14 -2.71 8.43 -10.74
CA PRO A 14 -2.72 9.51 -9.76
C PRO A 14 -4.08 9.72 -9.08
N THR A 15 -5.19 9.48 -9.78
CA THR A 15 -6.54 9.62 -9.22
C THR A 15 -6.80 8.55 -8.16
N VAL A 16 -6.40 7.30 -8.43
CA VAL A 16 -6.54 6.19 -7.46
C VAL A 16 -5.65 6.41 -6.25
N LEU A 17 -4.41 6.87 -6.46
CA LEU A 17 -3.52 7.25 -5.37
C LEU A 17 -4.16 8.33 -4.49
N HIS A 18 -4.67 9.40 -5.11
CA HIS A 18 -5.32 10.49 -4.37
C HIS A 18 -6.51 10.00 -3.54
N MET A 19 -7.36 9.14 -4.12
CA MET A 19 -8.48 8.54 -3.39
C MET A 19 -8.02 7.74 -2.17
N LYS A 20 -6.99 6.90 -2.30
CA LYS A 20 -6.45 6.11 -1.17
C LYS A 20 -5.83 6.96 -0.06
N LEU A 21 -5.12 8.04 -0.43
CA LEU A 21 -4.54 8.94 0.57
C LEU A 21 -5.64 9.71 1.33
N ASN A 22 -6.73 10.08 0.66
CA ASN A 22 -7.88 10.70 1.31
C ASN A 22 -8.57 9.72 2.26
N GLU A 23 -8.82 8.48 1.82
CA GLU A 23 -9.40 7.43 2.68
C GLU A 23 -8.55 7.18 3.94
N ALA A 24 -7.23 7.14 3.80
CA ALA A 24 -6.33 7.01 4.94
C ALA A 24 -6.48 8.17 5.93
N ALA A 25 -6.61 9.41 5.44
CA ALA A 25 -6.82 10.58 6.27
C ALA A 25 -8.20 10.59 6.95
N GLU A 26 -9.26 10.21 6.23
CA GLU A 26 -10.64 10.10 6.75
C GLU A 26 -10.76 9.07 7.87
N ASN A 27 -10.03 7.96 7.75
CA ASN A 27 -9.97 6.90 8.76
C ASN A 27 -9.08 7.26 9.98
N GLY A 28 -8.57 8.49 10.05
CA GLY A 28 -7.66 8.93 11.12
C GLY A 28 -6.26 8.31 11.05
N GLY A 29 -5.92 7.71 9.91
CA GLY A 29 -4.59 7.20 9.62
C GLY A 29 -3.62 8.31 9.23
N ARG A 30 -2.33 8.05 9.42
CA ARG A 30 -1.23 8.91 9.00
C ARG A 30 -0.46 8.23 7.89
N VAL A 31 -0.29 8.92 6.77
CA VAL A 31 0.59 8.49 5.69
C VAL A 31 2.03 8.68 6.14
N VAL A 32 2.77 7.58 6.23
CA VAL A 32 4.19 7.57 6.61
C VAL A 32 5.06 7.79 5.38
N ASN A 33 4.77 7.08 4.29
CA ASN A 33 5.52 7.18 3.04
C ASN A 33 4.69 6.75 1.84
N VAL A 34 5.01 7.28 0.66
CA VAL A 34 4.49 6.85 -0.63
C VAL A 34 5.67 6.61 -1.55
N ILE A 35 5.83 5.37 -1.99
CA ILE A 35 6.95 4.93 -2.84
C ILE A 35 6.38 4.63 -4.21
N TRP A 36 6.83 5.36 -5.24
CA TRP A 36 6.56 5.00 -6.63
C TRP A 36 7.51 3.89 -7.07
N GLN A 37 6.96 2.83 -7.66
CA GLN A 37 7.73 1.77 -8.29
C GLN A 37 7.50 1.82 -9.80
N PRO A 38 8.57 1.97 -10.61
CA PRO A 38 8.47 1.89 -12.06
C PRO A 38 8.18 0.45 -12.49
N GLU A 39 7.73 0.30 -13.73
CA GLU A 39 7.61 -0.99 -14.39
C GLU A 39 8.98 -1.69 -14.41
N HIS A 40 9.01 -2.97 -14.07
CA HIS A 40 10.24 -3.76 -14.03
C HIS A 40 9.96 -5.26 -14.16
N ASP A 41 10.98 -6.01 -14.56
CA ASP A 41 10.91 -7.47 -14.60
C ASP A 41 11.29 -8.07 -13.25
N VAL A 42 10.48 -9.00 -12.75
CA VAL A 42 10.83 -9.83 -11.59
C VAL A 42 11.22 -11.25 -12.04
N ILE A 43 12.23 -11.81 -11.40
CA ILE A 43 12.71 -13.17 -11.68
C ILE A 43 11.94 -14.14 -10.77
N MET A 44 11.04 -14.93 -11.35
CA MET A 44 10.40 -16.04 -10.64
C MET A 44 11.33 -17.25 -10.60
N ARG A 45 11.81 -17.59 -9.40
CA ARG A 45 12.78 -18.66 -9.17
C ARG A 45 12.23 -20.06 -9.50
N ASP A 46 10.91 -20.22 -9.55
CA ASP A 46 10.24 -21.52 -9.77
C ASP A 46 9.66 -21.68 -11.19
N ALA A 47 9.95 -20.76 -12.12
CA ALA A 47 9.41 -20.80 -13.47
C ALA A 47 10.17 -21.78 -14.39
N THR A 48 9.45 -22.67 -15.08
CA THR A 48 10.01 -23.69 -15.99
C THR A 48 10.36 -23.16 -17.39
N GLN A 49 9.96 -21.93 -17.73
CA GLN A 49 10.32 -21.15 -18.93
C GLN A 49 10.41 -19.66 -18.55
N ASP A 50 11.01 -18.83 -19.43
CA ASP A 50 11.49 -17.45 -19.20
C ASP A 50 11.10 -16.87 -17.82
N PRO A 51 12.06 -16.79 -16.88
CA PRO A 51 11.73 -16.49 -15.49
C PRO A 51 11.34 -15.03 -15.28
N ARG A 52 11.38 -14.18 -16.32
CA ARG A 52 11.07 -12.76 -16.22
C ARG A 52 9.57 -12.53 -16.39
N MET A 53 8.95 -12.03 -15.32
CA MET A 53 7.57 -11.57 -15.34
C MET A 53 7.57 -10.04 -15.28
N PRO A 54 6.95 -9.35 -16.25
CA PRO A 54 6.80 -7.91 -16.18
C PRO A 54 5.84 -7.56 -15.04
N VAL A 55 6.22 -6.57 -14.24
CA VAL A 55 5.40 -6.00 -13.17
C VAL A 55 5.11 -4.56 -13.54
N GLU A 56 3.82 -4.25 -13.65
CA GLU A 56 3.32 -2.92 -13.95
C GLU A 56 3.77 -1.90 -12.90
N ALA A 57 3.96 -0.65 -13.34
CA ALA A 57 4.25 0.44 -12.44
C ALA A 57 3.12 0.65 -11.41
N GLY A 58 3.47 1.10 -10.21
CA GLY A 58 2.51 1.32 -9.15
C GLY A 58 3.06 2.14 -7.98
N TYR A 59 2.24 2.28 -6.95
CA TYR A 59 2.62 2.92 -5.70
C TYR A 59 2.46 1.95 -4.54
N VAL A 60 3.40 2.04 -3.59
CA VAL A 60 3.33 1.42 -2.27
C VAL A 60 3.10 2.52 -1.26
N ILE A 61 2.05 2.39 -0.47
CA ILE A 61 1.63 3.37 0.54
C ILE A 61 1.84 2.75 1.91
N ILE A 62 2.64 3.41 2.75
CA ILE A 62 2.90 2.98 4.13
C ILE A 62 2.08 3.87 5.05
N LEU A 63 1.25 3.26 5.88
CA LEU A 63 0.26 3.91 6.71
C LEU A 63 0.47 3.55 8.18
N GLU A 64 0.10 4.46 9.07
CA GLU A 64 0.11 4.32 10.52
C GLU A 64 -1.30 4.61 11.04
N TYR A 65 -1.88 3.68 11.81
CA TYR A 65 -3.22 3.79 12.37
C TYR A 65 -3.21 3.57 13.89
N PHE A 66 -4.13 4.21 14.57
CA PHE A 66 -4.44 3.91 15.96
C PHE A 66 -5.36 2.69 16.01
N GLU A 67 -5.04 1.71 16.87
CA GLU A 67 -5.98 0.65 17.17
C GLU A 67 -7.18 1.24 17.92
N GLN A 68 -8.36 1.24 17.29
CA GLN A 68 -9.61 1.63 17.96
C GLN A 68 -9.90 0.60 19.07
N ASP A 69 -9.96 1.06 20.32
CA ASP A 69 -10.42 0.25 21.45
C ASP A 69 -11.94 -0.03 21.29
N LEU A 70 -12.28 -1.11 20.59
CA LEU A 70 -13.65 -1.64 20.45
C LEU A 70 -14.32 -1.98 21.81
N ALA A 71 -13.56 -1.92 22.91
CA ALA A 71 -14.03 -2.20 24.26
C ALA A 71 -14.70 -1.00 24.96
N ASN A 72 -14.58 0.22 24.42
CA ASN A 72 -15.03 1.44 25.10
C ASN A 72 -16.32 2.06 24.51
N GLU A 73 -17.02 1.35 23.63
CA GLU A 73 -18.32 1.76 23.06
C GLU A 73 -19.52 1.12 23.80
N ARG A 74 -19.51 1.10 25.14
CA ARG A 74 -20.66 0.67 25.95
C ARG A 74 -21.08 1.72 26.98
#